data_AF-A0A098LAW6-F1
#
_entry.id   AF-A0A098LAW6-F1
#
_cell.length_a   1.000
_cell.length_b   1.000
_cell.length_c   1.000
_cell.angle_alpha   90.00
_cell.angle_beta   90.00
_cell.angle_gamma   90.00
#
_symmetry.space_group_name_H-M   'P 1'
#
loop_
_entity.id
_entity.type
_entity.pdbx_description
1 polymer ?
#
loop_
_entity_poly.entity_id
_entity_poly.type
_entity_poly.pdbx_seq_one_letter_code
_entity_poly.pdbx_strand_id
1 'polypeptide(L)'
;MNQERLKAFCKDIDIPELEKRLRAFERICEGGKQAGPIGGLPLSGRFRWLTANRSTIVQTSAVHPGLCNDASETLRRLMAELVL
;
A
#
# COMPACT_ATOMS: atom_id res chain seq x y z
N MET A 1 -3.24 14.77 -5.28
CA MET A 1 -3.12 15.35 -3.92
C MET A 1 -3.70 16.76 -3.96
N ASN A 2 -4.57 17.14 -3.01
CA ASN A 2 -5.11 18.50 -2.95
C ASN A 2 -4.24 19.37 -2.03
N GLN A 3 -3.39 20.22 -2.62
CA GLN A 3 -2.43 21.02 -1.87
C GLN A 3 -3.09 22.16 -1.07
N GLU A 4 -4.17 22.74 -1.56
CA GLU A 4 -4.90 23.81 -0.87
C GLU A 4 -5.48 23.31 0.46
N ARG A 5 -6.10 22.13 0.44
CA ARG A 5 -6.62 21.48 1.65
C ARG A 5 -5.52 21.15 2.66
N LEU A 6 -4.34 20.73 2.19
CA LEU A 6 -3.20 20.46 3.07
C LEU A 6 -2.65 21.74 3.69
N LYS A 7 -2.48 22.80 2.89
CA LYS A 7 -2.01 24.11 3.36
C LYS A 7 -3.00 24.79 4.31
N ALA A 8 -4.30 24.52 4.16
CA ALA A 8 -5.33 24.99 5.09
C ALA A 8 -5.22 24.33 6.48
N PHE A 9 -4.75 23.08 6.55
CA PHE A 9 -4.49 22.37 7.81
C PHE A 9 -3.14 22.74 8.43
N CYS A 10 -2.09 22.77 7.62
CA CYS A 10 -0.73 23.13 8.05
C CYS A 10 -0.05 23.94 6.93
N LYS A 11 0.15 25.24 7.18
CA LYS A 11 0.71 26.17 6.18
C LYS A 11 2.16 25.82 5.80
N ASP A 12 2.92 25.31 6.75
CA ASP A 12 4.36 25.02 6.61
C ASP A 12 4.62 23.57 6.18
N ILE A 13 3.58 22.85 5.71
CA ILE A 13 3.75 21.48 5.22
C ILE A 13 4.67 21.43 4.00
N ASP A 14 5.69 20.58 4.06
CA ASP A 14 6.60 20.32 2.94
C ASP A 14 5.91 19.41 1.90
N ILE A 15 5.27 20.04 0.93
CA ILE A 15 4.59 19.37 -0.18
C ILE A 15 5.56 18.49 -0.99
N PRO A 16 6.73 18.99 -1.46
CA PRO A 16 7.71 18.14 -2.15
C PRO A 16 8.11 16.88 -1.39
N GLU A 17 8.35 16.98 -0.08
CA GLU A 17 8.70 15.82 0.74
C GLU A 17 7.53 14.83 0.88
N LEU A 18 6.31 15.33 1.05
CA LEU A 18 5.11 14.48 1.07
C LEU A 18 4.92 13.74 -0.26
N GLU A 19 5.10 14.41 -1.40
CA GLU A 19 5.02 13.77 -2.72
C GLU A 19 6.08 12.67 -2.87
N LYS A 20 7.32 12.91 -2.45
CA LYS A 20 8.38 11.88 -2.48
C LYS A 20 8.01 10.66 -1.67
N ARG A 21 7.38 10.84 -0.50
CA ARG A 21 6.89 9.74 0.34
C ARG A 21 5.77 8.97 -0.34
N LEU A 22 4.80 9.65 -0.95
CA LEU A 22 3.73 9.00 -1.70
C LEU A 22 4.27 8.20 -2.89
N ARG A 23 5.23 8.76 -3.65
CA ARG A 23 5.91 8.04 -4.75
C ARG A 23 6.70 6.82 -4.27
N ALA A 24 7.16 6.79 -3.02
CA ALA A 24 7.79 5.59 -2.47
C ALA A 24 6.78 4.43 -2.33
N PHE A 25 5.52 4.71 -1.97
CA PHE A 25 4.47 3.69 -1.94
C PHE A 25 4.20 3.14 -3.34
N GLU A 26 4.08 4.00 -4.36
CA GLU A 26 3.90 3.57 -5.75
C GLU A 26 5.04 2.65 -6.22
N ARG A 27 6.29 3.05 -5.99
CA ARG A 27 7.45 2.22 -6.33
C ARG A 27 7.43 0.88 -5.60
N ILE A 28 7.04 0.84 -4.33
CA ILE A 28 6.93 -0.42 -3.57
C ILE A 28 5.82 -1.31 -4.14
N CYS A 29 4.71 -0.74 -4.63
CA CYS A 29 3.68 -1.51 -5.33
C CYS A 29 4.23 -2.14 -6.62
N GLU A 30 4.94 -1.36 -7.45
CA GLU A 30 5.58 -1.83 -8.68
C GLU A 30 6.65 -2.90 -8.39
N GLY A 31 7.47 -2.66 -7.36
CA GLY A 31 8.59 -3.51 -6.98
C GLY A 31 9.87 -3.21 -7.74
N GLY A 32 10.83 -4.13 -7.61
CA GLY A 32 12.12 -4.04 -8.30
C GLY A 32 13.09 -3.06 -7.65
N LYS A 33 14.23 -2.83 -8.32
CA LYS A 33 15.39 -2.14 -7.73
C LYS A 33 15.09 -0.69 -7.32
N GLN A 34 14.15 -0.02 -8.00
CA GLN A 34 13.80 1.39 -7.73
C GLN A 34 13.08 1.58 -6.39
N ALA A 35 12.51 0.52 -5.81
CA ALA A 35 11.88 0.54 -4.49
C ALA A 35 12.85 0.17 -3.35
N GLY A 36 14.16 0.13 -3.63
CA GLY A 36 15.18 -0.26 -2.67
C GLY A 36 15.02 -1.72 -2.21
N PRO A 37 15.51 -2.06 -1.00
CA PRO A 37 15.46 -3.43 -0.48
C PRO A 37 14.04 -4.02 -0.41
N ILE A 38 13.04 -3.16 -0.19
CA ILE A 38 11.62 -3.57 -0.07
C ILE A 38 11.11 -4.06 -1.43
N GLY A 39 11.55 -3.46 -2.53
CA GLY A 39 11.16 -3.86 -3.88
C GLY A 39 11.56 -5.28 -4.26
N GLY A 40 12.58 -5.83 -3.62
CA GLY A 40 13.04 -7.21 -3.79
C GLY A 40 12.26 -8.25 -2.97
N LEU A 41 11.33 -7.82 -2.10
CA LEU A 41 10.48 -8.75 -1.36
C LEU A 41 9.41 -9.38 -2.29
N PRO A 42 8.93 -10.59 -1.98
CA PRO A 42 7.73 -11.15 -2.59
C PRO A 42 6.54 -10.19 -2.43
N LEU A 43 5.54 -10.31 -3.32
CA LEU A 43 4.36 -9.45 -3.30
C LEU A 43 3.70 -9.35 -1.91
N SER A 44 3.55 -10.47 -1.22
CA SER A 44 3.01 -10.53 0.16
C SER A 44 3.86 -9.75 1.17
N GLY A 45 5.18 -9.78 1.03
CA GLY A 45 6.12 -9.03 1.87
C GLY A 45 6.02 -7.53 1.64
N ARG A 46 5.89 -7.10 0.37
CA ARG A 46 5.66 -5.69 0.02
C ARG A 46 4.31 -5.20 0.53
N PHE A 47 3.26 -5.99 0.33
CA PHE A 47 1.94 -5.67 0.85
C PHE A 47 1.92 -5.52 2.37
N ARG A 48 2.53 -6.45 3.11
CA ARG A 48 2.65 -6.35 4.57
C ARG A 48 3.44 -5.13 5.02
N TRP A 49 4.43 -4.70 4.24
CA TRP A 49 5.16 -3.46 4.51
C TRP A 49 4.27 -2.23 4.33
N LEU A 50 3.46 -2.18 3.25
CA LEU A 50 2.57 -1.06 2.90
C LEU A 50 1.42 -0.87 3.91
N THR A 51 0.95 -1.97 4.51
CA THR A 51 -0.18 -1.96 5.44
C THR A 51 0.24 -1.83 6.91
N ALA A 52 1.54 -1.75 7.19
CA ALA A 52 2.03 -1.56 8.55
C ALA A 52 1.79 -0.12 9.04
N ASN A 53 1.25 0.04 10.24
CA ASN A 53 1.05 1.34 10.91
C ASN A 53 2.36 1.88 11.49
N ARG A 54 3.27 2.31 10.61
CA ARG A 54 4.67 2.61 10.94
C ARG A 54 5.10 4.05 10.68
N SER A 55 4.33 4.79 9.88
CA SER A 55 4.63 6.18 9.56
C SER A 55 3.76 7.10 10.40
N THR A 56 4.37 8.14 10.95
CA THR A 56 3.67 9.26 11.59
C THR A 56 3.28 10.36 10.60
N ILE A 57 3.62 10.20 9.31
CA ILE A 57 3.37 11.18 8.25
C ILE A 57 2.31 10.68 7.27
N VAL A 58 2.49 9.46 6.73
CA VAL A 58 1.56 8.86 5.76
C VAL A 58 1.05 7.53 6.31
N GLN A 59 -0.18 7.52 6.81
CA GLN A 59 -0.85 6.29 7.24
C GLN A 59 -1.79 5.79 6.14
N THR A 60 -1.70 4.51 5.84
CA THR A 60 -2.67 3.83 4.96
C THR A 60 -3.96 3.56 5.72
N SER A 61 -5.06 3.40 4.98
CA SER A 61 -6.32 2.95 5.55
C SER A 61 -6.21 1.52 6.06
N ALA A 62 -7.19 1.09 6.85
CA ALA A 62 -7.33 -0.31 7.21
C ALA A 62 -7.34 -1.21 5.96
N VAL A 63 -6.81 -2.42 6.11
CA VAL A 63 -6.92 -3.44 5.06
C VAL A 63 -8.37 -3.88 4.98
N HIS A 64 -8.97 -3.66 3.81
CA HIS A 64 -10.31 -4.13 3.53
C HIS A 64 -10.22 -5.50 2.84
N PRO A 65 -10.67 -6.59 3.49
CA PRO A 65 -10.75 -7.88 2.81
C PRO A 65 -11.75 -7.79 1.66
N GLY A 66 -11.49 -8.56 0.59
CA GLY A 66 -12.37 -8.62 -0.58
C GLY A 66 -13.77 -9.11 -0.22
N LEU A 67 -14.74 -8.79 -1.08
CA LEU A 67 -16.11 -9.29 -0.95
C LEU A 67 -16.19 -10.73 -1.46
N CYS A 68 -17.03 -11.55 -0.82
CA CYS A 68 -17.29 -12.94 -1.20
C CYS A 68 -18.79 -13.15 -1.32
N ASN A 69 -19.27 -13.50 -2.52
CA ASN A 69 -20.68 -13.76 -2.78
C ASN A 69 -21.07 -15.21 -2.45
N ASP A 70 -20.23 -16.18 -2.84
CA ASP A 70 -20.36 -17.59 -2.50
C ASP A 70 -19.05 -18.10 -1.89
N ALA A 71 -19.10 -18.48 -0.61
CA ALA A 71 -17.95 -18.95 0.13
C ALA A 71 -17.42 -20.30 -0.37
N SER A 72 -18.30 -21.20 -0.81
CA SER A 72 -17.93 -22.55 -1.25
C SER A 72 -17.26 -22.52 -2.61
N GLU A 73 -17.76 -21.69 -3.53
CA GLU A 73 -17.11 -21.46 -4.83
C GLU A 73 -15.76 -20.78 -4.65
N THR A 74 -15.70 -19.71 -3.84
CA THR A 74 -14.48 -18.94 -3.60
C THR A 74 -13.39 -19.82 -2.98
N LEU A 75 -13.74 -20.65 -2.00
CA LEU A 75 -12.79 -21.56 -1.35
C LEU A 75 -12.21 -22.59 -2.35
N ARG A 76 -13.08 -23.22 -3.17
CA ARG A 76 -12.63 -24.18 -4.19
C ARG A 76 -11.66 -23.54 -5.18
N ARG A 77 -11.96 -22.33 -5.65
CA ARG A 77 -11.07 -21.57 -6.55
C ARG A 77 -9.72 -21.28 -5.88
N LEU A 78 -9.72 -20.73 -4.67
CA LEU A 78 -8.49 -20.36 -3.97
C LEU A 78 -7.61 -21.58 -3.66
N MET A 79 -8.20 -22.72 -3.28
CA MET A 79 -7.44 -23.97 -3.08
C MET A 79 -6.77 -24.44 -4.37
N ALA A 80 -7.46 -24.34 -5.51
CA ALA A 80 -6.90 -24.70 -6.81
C ALA A 80 -5.81 -23.74 -7.30
N GLU A 81 -5.89 -22.45 -6.95
CA GLU A 81 -4.93 -21.44 -7.41
C GLU A 81 -3.68 -21.32 -6.51
N LEU A 82 -3.81 -21.61 -5.21
CA LEU A 82 -2.79 -21.28 -4.21
C LEU A 82 -2.22 -22.48 -3.46
N VAL A 83 -2.78 -23.68 -3.61
CA VAL A 83 -2.38 -24.88 -2.84
C VAL A 83 -2.19 -26.11 -3.71
N LEU A 84 -3.20 -26.51 -4.49
CA LEU A 84 -3.18 -27.69 -5.36
C LEU A 84 -2.36 -27.44 -6.62
#